data_AF-A0A8T6EJ34-F1
#
_entry.id   AF-A0A8T6EJ34-F1
#
_cell.length_a   1.000
_cell.length_b   1.000
_cell.length_c   1.000
_cell.angle_alpha   90.00
_cell.angle_beta   90.00
_cell.angle_gamma   90.00
#
_symmetry.space_group_name_H-M   'P 1'
#
loop_
_entity.id
_entity.type
_entity.pdbx_description
1 polymer ?
#
loop_
_entity_poly.entity_id
_entity_poly.type
_entity_poly.pdbx_seq_one_letter_code
_entity_poly.pdbx_strand_id
1 'polypeptide(L)'
;MKYYIDLTEHENNLAEKIDFGIIKQTMNEVQEAYHTNQEPIVKLMRSLLRRGAIPRQRMLYWEDPEYNTGGYGKSRREVFERNGTCGEDIYIHIHFLTYLYYFLFGSTLPNSVIEKFEKQVGNPEWISSSDILLIEKYVRSLVREHDLEKDYAAEEFFKLSLDIGLDVYYARRVRDSVKRMPRGGSVENVPGRNLRY
;
A
#
# COMPACT_ATOMS: atom_id res chain seq x y z
N MET A 1 -12.09 1.98 10.83
CA MET A 1 -10.93 2.55 10.08
C MET A 1 -11.49 3.26 8.86
N LYS A 2 -11.01 4.46 8.54
CA LYS A 2 -11.64 5.40 7.58
C LYS A 2 -11.70 4.89 6.13
N TYR A 3 -10.73 4.06 5.73
CA TYR A 3 -10.54 3.62 4.34
C TYR A 3 -11.06 2.21 4.06
N TYR A 4 -11.83 1.66 4.98
CA TYR A 4 -12.43 0.34 4.79
C TYR A 4 -13.60 0.49 3.84
N ILE A 5 -13.71 -0.41 2.87
CA ILE A 5 -14.89 -0.45 2.01
C ILE A 5 -16.04 -1.09 2.79
N ASP A 6 -17.26 -0.64 2.53
CA ASP A 6 -18.44 -1.28 3.11
C ASP A 6 -18.65 -2.64 2.46
N LEU A 7 -18.63 -3.70 3.28
CA LEU A 7 -18.89 -5.08 2.87
C LEU A 7 -20.31 -5.49 3.22
N THR A 8 -20.97 -6.21 2.30
CA THR A 8 -22.23 -6.89 2.61
C THR A 8 -22.00 -8.02 3.62
N GLU A 9 -23.07 -8.50 4.27
CA GLU A 9 -22.97 -9.65 5.18
C GLU A 9 -22.33 -10.87 4.48
N HIS A 10 -22.71 -11.14 3.23
CA HIS A 10 -22.13 -12.20 2.42
C HIS A 10 -20.62 -12.01 2.20
N GLU A 11 -20.18 -10.79 1.91
CA GLU A 11 -18.77 -10.48 1.67
C GLU A 11 -17.94 -10.50 2.97
N ASN A 12 -18.49 -10.05 4.10
CA ASN A 12 -17.84 -10.20 5.40
C ASN A 12 -17.61 -11.69 5.72
N ASN A 13 -18.63 -12.53 5.54
CA ASN A 13 -18.51 -13.98 5.72
C ASN A 13 -17.46 -14.64 4.81
N LEU A 14 -17.17 -14.06 3.64
CA LEU A 14 -16.10 -14.51 2.76
C LEU A 14 -14.73 -13.98 3.25
N ALA A 15 -14.65 -12.70 3.62
CA ALA A 15 -13.42 -12.07 4.09
C ALA A 15 -12.90 -12.70 5.39
N GLU A 16 -13.78 -13.10 6.31
CA GLU A 16 -13.41 -13.79 7.55
C GLU A 16 -12.79 -15.18 7.33
N LYS A 17 -13.07 -15.81 6.19
CA LYS A 17 -12.49 -17.12 5.80
C LYS A 17 -11.13 -16.99 5.15
N ILE A 18 -10.71 -15.78 4.80
CA ILE A 18 -9.44 -15.52 4.12
C ILE A 18 -8.37 -15.27 5.17
N ASP A 19 -7.35 -16.12 5.19
CA ASP A 19 -6.15 -15.90 5.99
C ASP A 19 -5.21 -14.91 5.29
N PHE A 20 -5.26 -13.64 5.69
CA PHE A 20 -4.31 -12.61 5.26
C PHE A 20 -2.94 -12.72 5.95
N GLY A 21 -2.82 -13.52 7.01
CA GLY A 21 -1.59 -13.73 7.76
C GLY A 21 -0.49 -14.40 6.93
N ILE A 22 -0.87 -15.15 5.88
CA ILE A 22 0.08 -15.84 4.99
C ILE A 22 1.04 -14.89 4.27
N ILE A 23 0.67 -13.61 4.14
CA ILE A 23 1.54 -12.57 3.57
C ILE A 23 2.87 -12.47 4.33
N LYS A 24 2.89 -12.86 5.61
CA LYS A 24 4.05 -12.76 6.51
C LYS A 24 4.70 -14.11 6.86
N GLN A 25 4.18 -15.23 6.34
CA GLN A 25 4.59 -16.58 6.75
C GLN A 25 5.70 -17.18 5.86
N THR A 26 6.37 -18.22 6.38
CA THR A 26 7.41 -18.99 5.66
C THR A 26 6.82 -20.16 4.87
N MET A 27 7.56 -20.67 3.88
CA MET A 27 7.05 -21.59 2.82
C MET A 27 6.27 -22.83 3.28
N ASN A 28 6.51 -23.35 4.50
CA ASN A 28 5.88 -24.60 4.95
C ASN A 28 4.45 -24.41 5.52
N GLU A 29 4.13 -23.24 6.07
CA GLU A 29 2.79 -22.90 6.60
C GLU A 29 1.84 -22.40 5.48
N VAL A 30 2.43 -22.03 4.35
CA VAL A 30 1.75 -21.42 3.21
C VAL A 30 0.82 -22.39 2.48
N GLN A 31 1.11 -23.69 2.44
CA GLN A 31 0.41 -24.60 1.52
C GLN A 31 -1.05 -24.86 1.93
N GLU A 32 -1.32 -25.09 3.21
CA GLU A 32 -2.69 -25.32 3.69
C GLU A 32 -3.54 -24.06 3.58
N ALA A 33 -3.02 -22.93 4.06
CA ALA A 33 -3.69 -21.64 4.00
C ALA A 33 -3.85 -21.11 2.56
N TYR A 34 -2.95 -21.48 1.64
CA TYR A 34 -3.10 -21.20 0.21
C TYR A 34 -4.35 -21.89 -0.36
N HIS A 35 -4.55 -23.17 -0.08
CA HIS A 35 -5.70 -23.93 -0.60
C HIS A 35 -7.03 -23.45 -0.01
N THR A 36 -7.08 -23.14 1.29
CA THR A 36 -8.31 -22.63 1.93
C THR A 36 -8.70 -21.24 1.43
N ASN A 37 -7.73 -20.42 1.03
CA ASN A 37 -7.96 -19.06 0.55
C ASN A 37 -8.50 -18.98 -0.88
N GLN A 38 -8.29 -19.98 -1.74
CA GLN A 38 -8.58 -19.88 -3.18
C GLN A 38 -10.06 -19.56 -3.45
N GLU A 39 -10.98 -20.36 -2.93
CA GLU A 39 -12.40 -20.22 -3.22
C GLU A 39 -13.00 -18.93 -2.59
N PRO A 40 -12.75 -18.60 -1.31
CA PRO A 40 -13.24 -17.36 -0.72
C PRO A 40 -12.77 -16.09 -1.45
N ILE A 41 -11.50 -16.03 -1.86
CA ILE A 41 -10.97 -14.87 -2.59
C ILE A 41 -11.70 -14.67 -3.92
N VAL A 42 -11.85 -15.73 -4.73
CA VAL A 42 -12.52 -15.64 -6.03
C VAL A 42 -13.98 -15.20 -5.87
N LYS A 43 -14.70 -15.77 -4.90
CA LYS A 43 -16.09 -15.38 -4.61
C LYS A 43 -16.18 -13.93 -4.16
N LEU A 44 -15.28 -13.49 -3.28
CA LEU A 44 -15.25 -12.12 -2.78
C LEU A 44 -14.96 -11.13 -3.91
N MET A 45 -13.92 -11.37 -4.71
CA MET A 45 -13.57 -10.52 -5.85
C MET A 45 -14.72 -10.41 -6.85
N ARG A 46 -15.38 -11.52 -7.21
CA ARG A 46 -16.55 -11.49 -8.09
C ARG A 46 -17.71 -10.68 -7.52
N SER A 47 -17.96 -10.74 -6.21
CA SER A 47 -18.99 -9.94 -5.56
C SER A 47 -18.66 -8.45 -5.62
N LEU A 48 -17.43 -8.09 -5.23
CA LEU A 48 -16.96 -6.71 -5.18
C LEU A 48 -16.95 -6.06 -6.56
N LEU A 49 -16.44 -6.75 -7.58
CA LEU A 49 -16.38 -6.25 -8.96
C LEU A 49 -17.79 -6.05 -9.54
N ARG A 50 -18.71 -6.99 -9.29
CA ARG A 50 -20.08 -6.93 -9.82
C ARG A 50 -20.84 -5.68 -9.37
N ARG A 51 -20.61 -5.24 -8.14
CA ARG A 51 -21.27 -4.04 -7.57
C ARG A 51 -20.42 -2.78 -7.61
N GLY A 52 -19.20 -2.84 -8.17
CA GLY A 52 -18.28 -1.69 -8.19
C GLY A 52 -17.86 -1.23 -6.80
N ALA A 53 -17.66 -2.16 -5.86
CA ALA A 53 -17.34 -1.86 -4.46
C ALA A 53 -15.95 -1.26 -4.25
N ILE A 54 -15.00 -1.63 -5.11
CA ILE A 54 -13.60 -1.24 -4.97
C ILE A 54 -13.44 0.19 -5.48
N PRO A 55 -12.92 1.13 -4.67
CA PRO A 55 -12.70 2.49 -5.10
C PRO A 55 -11.83 2.57 -6.36
N ARG A 56 -12.18 3.48 -7.28
CA ARG A 56 -11.55 3.56 -8.60
C ARG A 56 -10.03 3.74 -8.53
N GLN A 57 -9.52 4.53 -7.60
CA GLN A 57 -8.09 4.74 -7.38
C GLN A 57 -7.35 3.44 -7.01
N ARG A 58 -8.00 2.51 -6.31
CA ARG A 58 -7.41 1.21 -5.95
C ARG A 58 -7.42 0.25 -7.14
N MET A 59 -8.43 0.33 -8.00
CA MET A 59 -8.44 -0.38 -9.28
C MET A 59 -7.35 0.16 -10.21
N LEU A 60 -7.16 1.48 -10.31
CA LEU A 60 -6.05 2.07 -11.07
C LEU A 60 -4.69 1.64 -10.53
N TYR A 61 -4.52 1.58 -9.21
CA TYR A 61 -3.31 1.03 -8.60
C TYR A 61 -2.97 -0.39 -9.08
N TRP A 62 -3.97 -1.20 -9.40
CA TRP A 62 -3.84 -2.57 -9.89
C TRP A 62 -3.64 -2.66 -11.42
N GLU A 63 -4.42 -1.90 -12.18
CA GLU A 63 -4.58 -2.07 -13.63
C GLU A 63 -3.81 -1.05 -14.46
N ASP A 64 -3.38 0.07 -13.88
CA ASP A 64 -2.74 1.16 -14.60
C ASP A 64 -1.20 1.11 -14.43
N PRO A 65 -0.43 1.02 -15.54
CA PRO A 65 1.02 1.09 -15.51
C PRO A 65 1.59 2.35 -14.86
N GLU A 66 0.90 3.49 -14.94
CA GLU A 66 1.35 4.75 -14.34
C GLU A 66 1.40 4.68 -12.80
N TYR A 67 0.54 3.85 -12.22
CA TYR A 67 0.44 3.63 -10.78
C TYR A 67 1.44 2.57 -10.27
N ASN A 68 2.14 1.86 -11.17
CA ASN A 68 3.15 0.87 -10.81
C ASN A 68 4.56 1.44 -10.98
N THR A 69 4.97 2.30 -10.04
CA THR A 69 6.29 2.96 -10.12
C THR A 69 7.43 1.95 -9.97
N GLY A 70 8.19 1.76 -11.05
CA GLY A 70 9.22 0.71 -11.15
C GLY A 70 8.75 -0.56 -11.88
N GLY A 71 7.50 -0.60 -12.36
CA GLY A 71 6.93 -1.69 -13.13
C GLY A 71 7.38 -1.78 -14.59
N TYR A 72 8.34 -0.94 -15.01
CA TYR A 72 8.86 -0.88 -16.39
C TYR A 72 7.76 -0.75 -17.46
N GLY A 73 6.77 0.12 -17.20
CA GLY A 73 5.65 0.36 -18.11
C GLY A 73 4.56 -0.71 -18.07
N LYS A 74 4.53 -1.57 -17.03
CA LYS A 74 3.49 -2.58 -16.82
C LYS A 74 2.71 -2.30 -15.54
N SER A 75 1.39 -2.53 -15.58
CA SER A 75 0.55 -2.58 -14.39
C SER A 75 0.89 -3.77 -13.50
N ARG A 76 0.36 -3.77 -12.27
CA ARG A 76 0.56 -4.92 -11.37
C ARG A 76 -0.12 -6.17 -11.94
N ARG A 77 -1.30 -6.04 -12.56
CA ARG A 77 -1.98 -7.14 -13.27
C ARG A 77 -1.13 -7.72 -14.40
N GLU A 78 -0.58 -6.87 -15.27
CA GLU A 78 0.25 -7.31 -16.40
C GLU A 78 1.53 -8.03 -15.97
N VAL A 79 2.04 -7.74 -14.76
CA VAL A 79 3.17 -8.49 -14.19
C VAL A 79 2.79 -9.94 -13.88
N PHE A 80 1.56 -10.22 -13.40
CA PHE A 80 1.08 -11.58 -13.23
C PHE A 80 0.90 -12.29 -14.58
N GLU A 81 0.27 -11.61 -15.54
CA GLU A 81 0.00 -12.16 -16.87
C GLU A 81 1.30 -12.51 -17.59
N ARG A 82 2.32 -11.64 -17.50
CA ARG A 82 3.66 -11.92 -18.03
C ARG A 82 4.30 -13.16 -17.39
N ASN A 83 4.05 -13.39 -16.11
CA ASN A 83 4.60 -14.52 -15.36
C ASN A 83 3.77 -15.80 -15.54
N GLY A 84 2.74 -15.79 -16.42
CA GLY A 84 1.96 -16.96 -16.78
C GLY A 84 0.66 -17.15 -16.00
N THR A 85 0.25 -16.19 -15.16
CA THR A 85 -1.02 -16.25 -14.42
C THR A 85 -2.00 -15.23 -14.99
N CYS A 86 -3.16 -15.68 -15.49
CA CYS A 86 -4.11 -14.80 -16.20
C CYS A 86 -5.54 -14.92 -15.67
N GLY A 87 -6.35 -13.88 -15.88
CA GLY A 87 -7.76 -13.89 -15.52
C GLY A 87 -8.00 -14.14 -14.04
N GLU A 88 -8.95 -15.03 -13.72
CA GLU A 88 -9.29 -15.35 -12.33
C GLU A 88 -8.21 -16.19 -11.62
N ASP A 89 -7.31 -16.83 -12.36
CA ASP A 89 -6.18 -17.55 -11.76
C ASP A 89 -5.22 -16.59 -11.04
N ILE A 90 -5.29 -15.28 -11.34
CA ILE A 90 -4.54 -14.28 -10.59
C ILE A 90 -5.05 -14.19 -9.16
N TYR A 91 -6.36 -14.34 -8.94
CA TYR A 91 -6.98 -14.19 -7.64
C TYR A 91 -6.59 -15.28 -6.65
N ILE A 92 -6.26 -16.47 -7.16
CA ILE A 92 -5.78 -17.58 -6.33
C ILE A 92 -4.28 -17.49 -6.01
N HIS A 93 -3.54 -16.58 -6.64
CA HIS A 93 -2.10 -16.46 -6.43
C HIS A 93 -1.79 -15.83 -5.06
N ILE A 94 -0.83 -16.39 -4.31
CA ILE A 94 -0.49 -15.90 -2.95
C ILE A 94 -0.17 -14.40 -2.90
N HIS A 95 0.65 -13.88 -3.82
CA HIS A 95 0.96 -12.45 -3.88
C HIS A 95 -0.25 -11.55 -4.17
N PHE A 96 -1.35 -12.09 -4.71
CA PHE A 96 -2.57 -11.31 -4.94
C PHE A 96 -3.23 -10.84 -3.65
N LEU A 97 -3.06 -11.58 -2.55
CA LEU A 97 -3.60 -11.21 -1.24
C LEU A 97 -3.18 -9.82 -0.76
N THR A 98 -1.97 -9.38 -1.12
CA THR A 98 -1.51 -8.02 -0.78
C THR A 98 -2.35 -6.92 -1.45
N TYR A 99 -2.86 -7.19 -2.66
CA TYR A 99 -3.73 -6.28 -3.40
C TYR A 99 -5.16 -6.38 -2.92
N LEU A 100 -5.65 -7.60 -2.67
CA LEU A 100 -6.96 -7.78 -2.04
C LEU A 100 -7.04 -7.07 -0.70
N TYR A 101 -6.01 -7.20 0.14
CA TYR A 101 -5.94 -6.51 1.43
C TYR A 101 -6.07 -4.98 1.23
N TYR A 102 -5.31 -4.41 0.29
CA TYR A 102 -5.40 -2.99 -0.01
C TYR A 102 -6.79 -2.59 -0.54
N PHE A 103 -7.40 -3.40 -1.39
CA PHE A 103 -8.75 -3.16 -1.91
C PHE A 103 -9.79 -3.06 -0.80
N LEU A 104 -9.70 -3.92 0.22
CA LEU A 104 -10.64 -3.98 1.33
C LEU A 104 -10.36 -2.88 2.37
N PHE A 105 -9.11 -2.74 2.77
CA PHE A 105 -8.74 -2.06 4.03
C PHE A 105 -7.96 -0.75 3.83
N GLY A 106 -7.40 -0.52 2.64
CA GLY A 106 -6.54 0.62 2.37
C GLY A 106 -5.13 0.46 2.94
N SER A 107 -4.48 1.59 3.21
CA SER A 107 -3.12 1.64 3.77
C SER A 107 -3.06 1.00 5.16
N THR A 108 -1.98 0.26 5.43
CA THR A 108 -1.68 -0.40 6.71
C THR A 108 -0.85 0.46 7.66
N LEU A 109 -0.65 1.74 7.34
CA LEU A 109 -0.01 2.70 8.26
C LEU A 109 -0.77 2.78 9.60
N PRO A 110 -0.06 3.02 10.73
CA PRO A 110 -0.73 3.26 12.01
C PRO A 110 -1.73 4.42 11.90
N ASN A 111 -2.89 4.30 12.56
CA ASN A 111 -3.94 5.34 12.50
C ASN A 111 -3.42 6.74 12.86
N SER A 112 -2.52 6.83 13.85
CA SER A 112 -1.89 8.11 14.23
C SER A 112 -1.03 8.72 13.10
N VAL A 113 -0.41 7.89 12.27
CA VAL A 113 0.34 8.33 11.08
C VAL A 113 -0.62 8.76 9.98
N ILE A 114 -1.70 8.00 9.76
CA ILE A 114 -2.75 8.33 8.78
C ILE A 114 -3.35 9.71 9.10
N GLU A 115 -3.82 9.92 10.31
CA GLU A 115 -4.46 11.18 10.73
C GLU A 115 -3.52 12.38 10.61
N LYS A 116 -2.26 12.23 11.02
CA LYS A 116 -1.23 13.27 10.87
C LYS A 116 -0.98 13.60 9.40
N PHE A 117 -0.86 12.58 8.54
CA PHE A 117 -0.61 12.77 7.12
C PHE A 117 -1.81 13.43 6.42
N GLU A 118 -3.03 12.97 6.69
CA GLU A 118 -4.25 13.59 6.17
C GLU A 118 -4.35 15.06 6.52
N LYS A 119 -4.10 15.40 7.79
CA LYS A 119 -4.10 16.79 8.25
C LYS A 119 -3.05 17.63 7.53
N GLN A 120 -1.88 17.06 7.24
CA GLN A 120 -0.83 17.75 6.49
C GLN A 120 -1.19 17.95 5.01
N VAL A 121 -1.88 17.00 4.40
CA VAL A 121 -2.34 17.11 3.00
C VAL A 121 -3.49 18.12 2.89
N GLY A 122 -4.43 18.13 3.84
CA GLY A 122 -5.59 19.01 3.76
C GLY A 122 -6.50 18.64 2.59
N ASN A 123 -6.87 19.62 1.76
CA ASN A 123 -7.66 19.35 0.56
C ASN A 123 -6.74 18.92 -0.62
N PRO A 124 -6.82 17.67 -1.10
CA PRO A 124 -5.96 17.17 -2.18
C PRO A 124 -6.10 17.96 -3.50
N GLU A 125 -7.28 18.54 -3.77
CA GLU A 125 -7.54 19.30 -5.00
C GLU A 125 -6.75 20.61 -5.08
N TRP A 126 -6.25 21.11 -3.94
CA TRP A 126 -5.54 22.39 -3.84
C TRP A 126 -4.03 22.23 -3.73
N ILE A 127 -3.51 21.01 -3.82
CA ILE A 127 -2.07 20.74 -3.70
C ILE A 127 -1.31 21.31 -4.91
N SER A 128 -0.42 22.24 -4.61
CA SER A 128 0.53 22.79 -5.56
C SER A 128 1.87 22.04 -5.53
N SER A 129 2.73 22.36 -6.51
CA SER A 129 4.13 21.89 -6.55
C SER A 129 4.98 22.37 -5.36
N SER A 130 4.57 23.43 -4.66
CA SER A 130 5.24 23.90 -3.44
C SER A 130 4.76 23.12 -2.22
N ASP A 131 3.46 22.84 -2.12
CA ASP A 131 2.87 22.10 -0.99
C ASP A 131 3.41 20.68 -0.91
N ILE A 132 3.59 20.03 -2.06
CA ILE A 132 4.15 18.68 -2.11
C ILE A 132 5.56 18.62 -1.52
N LEU A 133 6.38 19.68 -1.59
CA LEU A 133 7.71 19.69 -0.96
C LEU A 133 7.61 19.67 0.57
N LEU A 134 6.61 20.36 1.14
CA LEU A 134 6.32 20.34 2.57
C LEU A 134 5.79 18.97 3.00
N ILE A 135 4.87 18.40 2.21
CA ILE A 135 4.33 17.05 2.43
C ILE A 135 5.45 16.00 2.40
N GLU A 136 6.32 16.03 1.38
CA GLU A 136 7.47 15.12 1.28
C GLU A 136 8.39 15.21 2.50
N LYS A 137 8.68 16.44 2.98
CA LYS A 137 9.49 16.63 4.19
C LYS A 137 8.80 16.04 5.42
N TYR A 138 7.49 16.26 5.55
CA TYR A 138 6.70 15.79 6.68
C TYR A 138 6.57 14.26 6.71
N VAL A 139 6.36 13.63 5.55
CA VAL A 139 6.33 12.17 5.43
C VAL A 139 7.66 11.57 5.89
N ARG A 140 8.80 12.13 5.47
CA ARG A 140 10.11 11.66 5.95
C ARG A 140 10.29 11.86 7.45
N SER A 141 9.66 12.86 8.08
CA SER A 141 9.67 12.96 9.55
C SER A 141 8.78 11.90 10.20
N LEU A 142 7.59 11.63 9.66
CA LEU A 142 6.70 10.57 10.16
C LEU A 142 7.36 9.20 10.10
N VAL A 143 8.06 8.88 9.00
CA VAL A 143 8.81 7.63 8.85
C VAL A 143 9.85 7.46 9.95
N ARG A 144 10.58 8.53 10.31
CA ARG A 144 11.60 8.49 11.38
C ARG A 144 10.98 8.46 12.77
N GLU A 145 9.96 9.27 13.00
CA GLU A 145 9.27 9.39 14.30
C GLU A 145 8.65 8.06 14.71
N HIS A 146 8.11 7.31 13.74
CA HIS A 146 7.43 6.05 13.97
C HIS A 146 8.28 4.81 13.63
N ASP A 147 9.58 4.99 13.37
CA ASP A 147 10.55 3.93 13.03
C ASP A 147 10.03 2.95 11.95
N LEU A 148 9.41 3.49 10.89
CA LEU A 148 8.82 2.68 9.84
C LEU A 148 9.91 2.18 8.88
N GLU A 149 9.85 0.89 8.53
CA GLU A 149 10.70 0.33 7.49
C GLU A 149 10.48 1.09 6.17
N LYS A 150 11.58 1.46 5.51
CA LYS A 150 11.58 2.44 4.41
C LYS A 150 10.78 1.97 3.20
N ASP A 151 10.98 0.73 2.77
CA ASP A 151 10.35 0.21 1.56
C ASP A 151 8.86 -0.04 1.77
N TYR A 152 8.48 -0.54 2.93
CA TYR A 152 7.11 -0.63 3.45
C TYR A 152 6.46 0.75 3.50
N ALA A 153 7.06 1.71 4.22
CA ALA A 153 6.48 3.04 4.41
C ALA A 153 6.27 3.75 3.07
N ALA A 154 7.23 3.66 2.14
CA ALA A 154 7.10 4.25 0.82
C ALA A 154 5.85 3.75 0.08
N GLU A 155 5.59 2.44 0.12
CA GLU A 155 4.43 1.84 -0.54
C GLU A 155 3.12 2.18 0.19
N GLU A 156 3.11 2.16 1.52
CA GLU A 156 1.90 2.45 2.28
C GLU A 156 1.51 3.93 2.27
N PHE A 157 2.47 4.86 2.20
CA PHE A 157 2.19 6.28 1.94
C PHE A 157 1.72 6.53 0.51
N PHE A 158 2.20 5.75 -0.46
CA PHE A 158 1.69 5.81 -1.84
C PHE A 158 0.20 5.43 -1.87
N LYS A 159 -0.13 4.27 -1.31
CA LYS A 159 -1.51 3.78 -1.15
C LYS A 159 -2.41 4.79 -0.45
N LEU A 160 -1.94 5.36 0.66
CA LEU A 160 -2.68 6.37 1.42
C LEU A 160 -2.89 7.66 0.62
N SER A 161 -1.88 8.10 -0.14
CA SER A 161 -1.99 9.28 -1.00
C SER A 161 -3.10 9.11 -2.04
N LEU A 162 -3.19 7.93 -2.66
CA LEU A 162 -4.27 7.61 -3.58
C LEU A 162 -5.63 7.60 -2.90
N ASP A 163 -5.73 6.97 -1.73
CA ASP A 163 -6.98 6.89 -0.95
C ASP A 163 -7.48 8.27 -0.48
N ILE A 164 -6.57 9.20 -0.18
CA ILE A 164 -6.89 10.61 0.13
C ILE A 164 -7.35 11.37 -1.13
N GLY A 165 -7.03 10.88 -2.33
CA GLY A 165 -7.40 11.51 -3.60
C GLY A 165 -6.30 12.39 -4.21
N LEU A 166 -5.04 12.23 -3.80
CA LEU A 166 -3.93 12.86 -4.51
C LEU A 166 -3.78 12.26 -5.91
N ASP A 167 -3.52 13.13 -6.88
CA ASP A 167 -3.12 12.70 -8.22
C ASP A 167 -1.88 11.80 -8.17
N VAL A 168 -1.80 10.84 -9.11
CA VAL A 168 -0.74 9.83 -9.16
C VAL A 168 0.65 10.48 -9.22
N TYR A 169 0.80 11.62 -9.89
CA TYR A 169 2.06 12.36 -9.93
C TYR A 169 2.51 12.76 -8.51
N TYR A 170 1.64 13.35 -7.70
CA TYR A 170 1.96 13.76 -6.34
C TYR A 170 2.12 12.56 -5.40
N ALA A 171 1.28 11.53 -5.53
CA ALA A 171 1.43 10.29 -4.77
C ALA A 171 2.81 9.64 -5.01
N ARG A 172 3.28 9.62 -6.27
CA ARG A 172 4.62 9.13 -6.63
C ARG A 172 5.73 9.96 -6.00
N ARG A 173 5.57 11.27 -5.96
CA ARG A 173 6.52 12.17 -5.29
C ARG A 173 6.65 11.86 -3.79
N VAL A 174 5.52 11.62 -3.10
CA VAL A 174 5.52 11.19 -1.69
C VAL A 174 6.33 9.89 -1.53
N ARG A 175 5.99 8.86 -2.31
CA ARG A 175 6.68 7.55 -2.31
C ARG A 175 8.19 7.69 -2.52
N ASP A 176 8.58 8.40 -3.57
CA ASP A 176 9.98 8.53 -3.96
C ASP A 176 10.78 9.32 -2.92
N SER A 177 10.14 10.28 -2.24
CA SER A 177 10.78 11.02 -1.15
C SER A 177 11.18 10.10 0.01
N VAL A 178 10.39 9.08 0.32
CA VAL A 178 10.71 8.05 1.32
C VAL A 178 11.78 7.11 0.80
N LYS A 179 11.67 6.63 -0.46
CA LYS A 179 12.69 5.73 -1.06
C LYS A 179 14.09 6.35 -1.07
N ARG A 180 14.18 7.67 -1.29
CA ARG A 180 15.44 8.45 -1.28
C ARG A 180 16.02 8.68 0.12
N MET A 181 15.30 8.35 1.20
CA MET A 181 15.88 8.41 2.53
C MET A 181 17.10 7.49 2.61
N PRO A 182 18.19 7.93 3.27
CA PRO A 182 19.33 7.06 3.54
C PRO A 182 18.82 5.81 4.27
N ARG A 183 19.36 4.64 3.92
CA ARG A 183 19.12 3.42 4.72
C ARG A 183 19.55 3.75 6.14
N GLY A 184 18.65 3.53 7.12
CA GLY A 184 18.91 3.89 8.51
C GLY A 184 20.25 3.33 8.96
N GLY A 185 21.25 4.20 9.09
CA GLY A 185 22.35 3.95 10.00
C GLY A 185 21.77 4.16 11.39
N SER A 186 21.88 3.16 12.25
CA SER A 186 21.83 3.35 13.69
C SER A 186 22.55 4.64 14.03
N VAL A 187 21.89 5.51 14.78
CA VAL A 187 22.51 6.70 15.36
C VAL A 187 23.60 6.20 16.31
N GLU A 188 24.82 6.02 15.79
CA GLU A 188 26.00 5.98 16.64
C GLU A 188 26.11 7.36 17.29
N ASN A 189 25.90 7.36 18.60
CA ASN A 189 26.41 8.39 19.48
C ASN A 189 27.86 8.69 19.10
N VAL A 190 28.13 9.88 18.54
CA VAL A 190 29.48 10.42 18.47
C VAL A 190 29.63 11.48 19.57
N PRO A 191 30.01 11.10 20.81
CA PRO A 191 30.56 12.06 21.75
C PRO A 191 32.04 12.24 21.40
N GLY A 192 32.42 13.42 20.90
CA GLY A 192 33.84 13.73 20.77
C GLY A 192 34.25 14.70 19.67
N ARG A 193 33.62 15.88 19.59
CA ARG A 193 34.38 17.03 19.09
C ARG A 193 35.24 17.55 20.24
N ASN A 194 36.46 17.02 20.31
CA ASN A 194 37.54 17.68 21.04
C ASN A 194 37.75 19.07 20.41
N LEU A 195 37.31 20.09 21.12
CA LEU A 195 37.93 21.41 21.05
C LEU A 195 39.36 21.23 21.55
N ARG A 196 40.34 21.49 20.68
CA ARG A 196 41.66 21.91 21.11
C ARG A 196 41.99 23.23 20.40
N TYR A 197 42.39 24.15 21.26
CA TYR A 197 42.89 25.51 21.11
C TYR A 197 43.61 25.82 19.79
#